data_AF-A0A2A4RGK5-F1
#
_entry.id   AF-A0A2A4RGK5-F1
#
_cell.length_a   1.000
_cell.length_b   1.000
_cell.length_c   1.000
_cell.angle_alpha   90.00
_cell.angle_beta   90.00
_cell.angle_gamma   90.00
#
_symmetry.space_group_name_H-M   'P 1'
#
loop_
_entity.id
_entity.type
_entity.pdbx_description
1 polymer ?
#
loop_
_entity_poly.entity_id
_entity_poly.type
_entity_poly.pdbx_seq_one_letter_code
_entity_poly.pdbx_strand_id
1 'polypeptide(L)' 'MVTNGGRVVCAVALGDSVTEAQDLAYQLVNKISWKNMYYRTDIGHRAISRENNKQD' A
#
# COMPACT_ATOMS: atom_id res chain seq x y z
N MET A 1 -12.60 -1.59 19.26
CA MET A 1 -11.31 -1.99 18.66
C MET A 1 -10.20 -1.29 19.44
N VAL A 2 -9.21 -2.03 19.92
CA VAL A 2 -8.05 -1.46 20.66
C VAL A 2 -6.78 -1.77 19.86
N THR A 3 -5.89 -0.78 19.69
CA THR A 3 -4.57 -0.97 19.06
C THR A 3 -3.56 -1.38 20.14
N ASN A 4 -2.58 -2.22 19.81
CA ASN A 4 -1.57 -2.70 20.76
C ASN A 4 -0.14 -2.55 20.20
N GLY A 5 0.29 -1.30 19.99
CA GLY A 5 1.62 -0.97 19.47
C GLY A 5 1.60 0.05 18.33
N GLY A 6 2.79 0.46 17.86
CA GLY A 6 2.96 1.49 16.83
C GLY A 6 2.64 1.03 15.40
N ARG A 7 2.75 -0.26 15.10
CA ARG A 7 2.32 -0.86 13.82
C ARG A 7 1.22 -1.86 14.12
N VAL A 8 0.07 -1.70 13.48
CA VAL A 8 -1.16 -2.41 13.86
C VAL A 8 -1.57 -3.45 12.81
N VAL A 9 -1.62 -3.06 11.54
CA VAL A 9 -2.01 -3.92 10.41
C VAL A 9 -1.01 -3.77 9.27
N CYS A 10 -0.78 -4.87 8.54
CA CYS A 10 -0.09 -4.87 7.25
C CYS A 10 -1.11 -5.24 6.17
N ALA A 11 -1.46 -4.30 5.29
CA ALA A 11 -2.29 -4.55 4.12
C ALA A 11 -1.40 -4.98 2.95
N VAL A 12 -1.66 -6.15 2.37
CA VAL A 12 -0.86 -6.74 1.29
C VAL A 12 -1.80 -7.18 0.17
N ALA A 13 -1.39 -6.94 -1.08
CA ALA A 13 -2.06 -7.42 -2.26
C ALA A 13 -1.05 -8.00 -3.26
N LEU A 14 -1.55 -8.84 -4.16
CA LEU A 14 -0.81 -9.40 -5.29
C LEU A 14 -1.46 -8.87 -6.57
N GLY A 15 -0.64 -8.56 -7.57
CA GLY A 15 -1.04 -8.14 -8.91
C GLY A 15 0.04 -8.56 -9.92
N ASP A 16 -0.27 -8.46 -11.21
CA ASP A 16 0.62 -8.85 -12.31
C ASP A 16 1.76 -7.84 -12.52
N SER A 17 1.63 -6.64 -11.95
CA SER A 17 2.63 -5.57 -11.93
C SER A 17 2.82 -5.00 -10.53
N VAL A 18 3.94 -4.29 -10.32
CA VAL A 18 4.16 -3.59 -9.04
C VAL A 18 3.14 -2.47 -8.86
N THR A 19 2.79 -1.79 -9.96
CA THR A 19 1.73 -0.77 -9.99
C THR A 19 0.39 -1.33 -9.53
N GLU A 20 -0.06 -2.45 -10.11
CA GLU A 20 -1.34 -3.07 -9.73
C GLU A 20 -1.33 -3.56 -8.27
N ALA A 21 -0.25 -4.23 -7.84
CA ALA A 21 -0.13 -4.69 -6.47
C ALA A 21 -0.19 -3.54 -5.45
N GLN A 22 0.41 -2.38 -5.77
CA GLN A 22 0.33 -1.18 -4.94
C GLN A 22 -1.12 -0.66 -4.87
N ASP A 23 -1.78 -0.51 -6.01
CA ASP A 23 -3.16 0.01 -6.08
C ASP A 23 -4.13 -0.86 -5.27
N LEU A 24 -4.03 -2.19 -5.41
CA LEU A 24 -4.86 -3.13 -4.65
C LEU A 24 -4.58 -3.06 -3.14
N ALA A 25 -3.31 -2.89 -2.74
CA ALA A 25 -2.95 -2.73 -1.33
C ALA A 25 -3.54 -1.43 -0.74
N TYR A 26 -3.54 -0.33 -1.50
CA TYR A 26 -4.18 0.92 -1.08
C TYR A 26 -5.71 0.83 -1.07
N GLN A 27 -6.32 0.13 -2.02
CA GLN A 27 -7.76 -0.16 -1.98
C GLN A 27 -8.15 -0.98 -0.73
N LEU A 28 -7.29 -1.91 -0.30
CA LEU A 28 -7.52 -2.70 0.90
C LEU A 28 -7.45 -1.85 2.17
N VAL A 29 -6.40 -1.01 2.32
CA VAL A 29 -6.26 -0.17 3.52
C VAL A 29 -7.37 0.89 3.62
N ASN A 30 -7.87 1.40 2.49
CA ASN A 30 -8.97 2.37 2.45
C ASN A 30 -10.29 1.82 3.01
N LYS A 31 -10.46 0.49 3.12
CA LYS A 31 -11.64 -0.14 3.72
C LYS A 31 -11.60 -0.16 5.25
N ILE A 32 -10.49 0.27 5.85
CA ILE A 32 -10.22 0.17 7.28
C ILE A 32 -10.07 1.58 7.84
N SER A 33 -10.73 1.91 8.95
CA SER A 33 -10.60 3.22 9.58
C SER A 33 -10.78 3.20 11.09
N TRP A 34 -10.00 4.02 11.78
CA TRP A 34 -10.16 4.36 13.20
C TRP A 34 -9.47 5.69 13.48
N LYS A 35 -9.71 6.26 14.67
CA LYS A 35 -9.15 7.55 15.09
C LYS A 35 -7.61 7.53 15.07
N ASN A 36 -7.00 8.54 14.44
CA ASN A 36 -5.55 8.72 14.32
C ASN A 36 -4.83 7.59 13.56
N MET A 37 -5.53 6.82 12.72
CA MET A 37 -4.88 5.92 11.77
C MET A 37 -4.07 6.74 10.75
N TYR A 38 -2.86 6.32 10.45
CA TYR A 38 -2.04 6.88 9.38
C TYR A 38 -1.18 5.80 8.73
N TYR A 39 -0.86 6.01 7.47
CA TYR A 39 0.02 5.16 6.68
C TYR A 39 0.69 6.00 5.60
N ARG A 40 1.79 5.50 5.04
CA ARG A 40 2.50 6.15 3.94
C ARG A 40 1.77 5.91 2.61
N THR A 41 1.74 6.92 1.76
CA THR A 41 1.11 6.88 0.42
C THR A 41 2.10 6.67 -0.72
N ASP A 42 3.38 6.46 -0.41
CA ASP A 42 4.48 6.35 -1.39
C ASP A 42 5.17 4.98 -1.37
N ILE A 43 4.51 3.94 -0.82
CA ILE A 43 5.10 2.60 -0.68
C ILE A 43 5.24 1.96 -2.05
N GLY A 44 6.47 1.80 -2.54
CA GLY A 44 6.74 1.16 -3.84
C GLY A 44 6.94 2.13 -5.01
N HIS A 45 6.86 3.46 -4.80
CA HIS A 45 6.99 4.45 -5.88
C HIS A 45 8.26 4.28 -6.74
N ARG A 46 9.41 3.97 -6.12
CA ARG A 46 10.68 3.75 -6.85
C ARG A 46 10.67 2.50 -7.73
N ALA A 47 9.89 1.48 -7.36
CA ALA A 47 9.76 0.27 -8.16
C ALA A 47 8.83 0.53 -9.35
N ILE A 48 7.73 1.25 -9.13
CA ILE A 48 6.83 1.73 -10.19
C ILE A 48 7.57 2.63 -11.19
N SER A 49 8.36 3.60 -10.73
CA SER A 49 9.16 4.43 -11.65
C SER A 49 10.10 3.60 -12.53
N ARG A 50 10.65 2.50 -12.01
CA ARG A 50 11.51 1.60 -12.81
C ARG A 50 10.72 0.71 -13.76
N GLU A 51 9.53 0.30 -13.37
CA GLU A 51 8.59 -0.48 -14.19
C GLU A 51 8.18 0.35 -15.41
N ASN A 52 7.73 1.59 -15.19
CA ASN A 52 7.35 2.51 -16.26
C ASN A 52 8.51 2.78 -17.22
N ASN A 53 9.73 3.01 -16.71
CA ASN A 53 10.91 3.26 -17.55
C ASN A 53 11.40 2.03 -18.35
N LYS A 54 10.93 0.82 -18.04
CA LYS A 54 11.26 -0.41 -18.79
C LYS A 54 10.27 -0.70 -19.92
N GLN A 55 9.16 0.04 -19.96
CA GLN A 55 8.07 -0.17 -20.90
C GLN A 55 8.22 0.71 -22.17
N ASP A 56 9.24 1.57 -22.19
CA ASP A 56 9.78 2.30 -23.35
C ASP A 56 10.80 1.45 -24.14
#